data_AF-A0A951YBL6-F1
#
_entry.id   AF-A0A951YBL6-F1
#
_cell.length_a   1.000
_cell.length_b   1.000
_cell.length_c   1.000
_cell.angle_alpha   90.00
_cell.angle_beta   90.00
_cell.angle_gamma   90.00
#
_symmetry.space_group_name_H-M   'P 1'
#
loop_
_entity.id
_entity.type
_entity.pdbx_description
1 polymer ?
#
loop_
_entity_poly.entity_id
_entity_poly.type
_entity_poly.pdbx_seq_one_letter_code
_entity_poly.pdbx_strand_id
1 'polypeptide(L)'
;IAPAFDADALELLKGKKNRILLQQKQSFYPEREYKRILNGVLTQKSDKGNYAEWTEAGGRESTAAEKEDMIFANLLCKHLKSNAIALVKNKQLVGKGCGQTSRIDALRHALDKAKQSGFDLHGAVMASDAFFPFDDCARMGHEAGITAMIQPGGSVRDKDTIQYCKENNIALVMTGTRHFKH
;
A
#
# COMPACT_ATOMS: atom_id res chain seq x y z
N ILE A 1 -18.51 -2.17 -11.73
CA ILE A 1 -19.44 -2.23 -10.58
C ILE A 1 -19.64 -0.81 -10.07
N ALA A 2 -20.86 -0.43 -9.71
CA ALA A 2 -21.17 0.91 -9.18
C ALA A 2 -22.41 0.83 -8.27
N PRO A 3 -22.63 1.78 -7.34
CA PRO A 3 -23.87 1.84 -6.56
C PRO A 3 -25.12 2.14 -7.42
N ALA A 4 -24.93 2.95 -8.47
CA ALA A 4 -25.93 3.29 -9.47
C ALA A 4 -25.22 3.69 -10.78
N PHE A 5 -26.00 3.82 -11.87
CA PHE A 5 -25.52 4.33 -13.15
C PHE A 5 -26.50 5.39 -13.64
N ASP A 6 -25.97 6.51 -14.14
CA ASP A 6 -26.75 7.45 -14.93
C ASP A 6 -27.19 6.78 -16.24
N ALA A 7 -28.35 7.20 -16.77
CA ALA A 7 -28.98 6.54 -17.91
C ALA A 7 -28.12 6.61 -19.18
N ASP A 8 -27.52 7.77 -19.43
CA ASP A 8 -26.61 8.04 -20.55
C ASP A 8 -25.29 7.25 -20.41
N ALA A 9 -24.73 7.20 -19.19
CA ALA A 9 -23.54 6.39 -18.90
C ALA A 9 -23.81 4.90 -19.11
N LEU A 10 -24.96 4.39 -18.64
CA LEU A 10 -25.33 2.98 -18.81
C LEU A 10 -25.44 2.60 -20.29
N GLU A 11 -26.04 3.47 -21.11
CA GLU A 11 -26.20 3.23 -22.56
C GLU A 11 -24.84 3.19 -23.27
N LEU A 12 -23.96 4.17 -22.98
CA LEU A 12 -22.59 4.18 -23.50
C LEU A 12 -21.83 2.91 -23.09
N LEU A 13 -21.96 2.49 -21.82
CA LEU A 13 -21.22 1.34 -21.29
C LEU A 13 -21.69 0.01 -21.92
N LYS A 14 -22.98 -0.11 -22.27
CA LYS A 14 -23.58 -1.29 -22.93
C LYS A 14 -23.07 -1.51 -24.36
N GLY A 15 -22.46 -0.49 -24.99
CA GLY A 15 -21.92 -0.60 -26.35
C GLY A 15 -20.85 -1.69 -26.53
N LYS A 16 -20.23 -2.19 -25.45
CA LYS A 16 -19.29 -3.33 -25.51
C LYS A 16 -19.96 -4.64 -25.07
N LYS A 17 -20.20 -5.56 -26.01
CA LYS A 17 -20.88 -6.86 -25.80
C LYS A 17 -20.36 -7.69 -24.62
N ASN A 18 -19.05 -7.67 -24.36
CA ASN A 18 -18.42 -8.50 -23.33
C ASN A 18 -18.26 -7.79 -21.97
N ARG A 19 -18.80 -6.57 -21.80
CA ARG A 19 -18.66 -5.81 -20.55
C ARG A 19 -19.73 -6.22 -19.54
N ILE A 20 -19.30 -6.70 -18.37
CA ILE A 20 -20.20 -7.01 -17.26
C ILE A 20 -20.43 -5.74 -16.42
N LEU A 21 -21.69 -5.29 -16.36
CA LEU A 21 -22.12 -4.17 -15.53
C LEU A 21 -22.88 -4.69 -14.32
N LEU A 22 -22.40 -4.35 -13.12
CA LEU A 22 -23.00 -4.75 -11.86
C LEU A 22 -23.40 -3.51 -11.06
N GLN A 23 -24.67 -3.41 -10.69
CA GLN A 23 -25.16 -2.42 -9.75
C GLN A 23 -25.21 -3.03 -8.34
N GLN A 24 -24.46 -2.44 -7.41
CA GLN A 24 -24.43 -2.86 -6.03
C GLN A 24 -25.64 -2.27 -5.28
N LYS A 25 -26.62 -3.13 -4.96
CA LYS A 25 -27.86 -2.71 -4.26
C LYS A 25 -27.62 -2.36 -2.78
N GLN A 26 -26.66 -3.02 -2.14
CA GLN A 26 -26.36 -2.85 -0.72
C GLN A 26 -24.85 -2.92 -0.48
N SER A 27 -24.35 -2.07 0.40
CA SER A 27 -22.98 -2.15 0.90
C SER A 27 -22.82 -3.39 1.77
N PHE A 28 -21.75 -4.15 1.55
CA PHE A 28 -21.45 -5.35 2.33
C PHE A 28 -20.02 -5.28 2.85
N TYR A 29 -19.89 -5.36 4.17
CA TYR A 29 -18.61 -5.38 4.87
C TYR A 29 -18.57 -6.61 5.77
N PRO A 30 -17.94 -7.71 5.35
CA PRO A 30 -17.93 -8.92 6.15
C PRO A 30 -17.23 -8.67 7.48
N GLU A 31 -17.79 -9.16 8.59
CA GLU A 31 -17.11 -9.11 9.89
C GLU A 31 -16.06 -10.20 10.06
N ARG A 32 -16.20 -11.29 9.29
CA ARG A 32 -15.30 -12.44 9.29
C ARG A 32 -14.87 -12.80 7.88
N GLU A 33 -13.63 -13.23 7.76
CA GLU A 33 -13.07 -13.82 6.56
C GLU A 33 -12.90 -15.33 6.72
N TYR A 34 -12.98 -16.05 5.61
CA TYR A 34 -12.84 -17.50 5.54
C TYR A 34 -11.80 -17.88 4.49
N LYS A 35 -10.93 -18.84 4.81
CA LYS A 35 -9.97 -19.41 3.87
C LYS A 35 -10.07 -20.92 3.90
N ARG A 36 -10.40 -21.53 2.77
CA ARG A 36 -10.43 -22.98 2.62
C ARG A 36 -9.00 -23.53 2.63
N ILE A 37 -8.81 -24.62 3.35
CA ILE A 37 -7.58 -25.41 3.39
C ILE A 37 -7.92 -26.88 3.06
N LEU A 38 -6.91 -27.73 2.92
CA LEU A 38 -7.15 -29.17 2.79
C LEU A 38 -7.95 -29.64 4.01
N ASN A 39 -9.10 -30.28 3.74
CA ASN A 39 -9.99 -30.85 4.75
C ASN A 39 -10.63 -29.85 5.74
N GLY A 40 -10.68 -28.54 5.44
CA GLY A 40 -11.32 -27.60 6.36
C GLY A 40 -11.35 -26.14 5.93
N VAL A 41 -11.73 -25.27 6.87
CA VAL A 41 -11.82 -23.82 6.69
C VAL A 41 -11.22 -23.12 7.91
N LEU A 42 -10.35 -22.14 7.66
CA LEU A 42 -9.92 -21.17 8.67
C LEU A 42 -10.87 -19.99 8.68
N THR A 43 -11.16 -19.46 9.87
CA THR A 43 -11.97 -18.25 10.05
C THR A 43 -11.22 -17.23 10.90
N GLN A 44 -11.29 -15.97 10.52
CA GLN A 44 -10.70 -14.85 11.26
C GLN A 44 -11.63 -13.64 11.22
N LYS A 45 -11.43 -12.67 12.10
CA LYS A 45 -12.05 -11.35 11.96
C LYS A 45 -11.49 -10.67 10.71
N SER A 46 -12.31 -9.89 10.00
CA SER A 46 -11.83 -9.07 8.91
C SER A 46 -10.84 -8.03 9.43
N ASP A 47 -9.78 -7.79 8.66
CA ASP A 47 -8.82 -6.74 8.94
C ASP A 47 -9.50 -5.36 8.80
N LYS A 48 -9.64 -4.64 9.90
CA LYS A 48 -10.27 -3.30 9.99
C LYS A 48 -9.24 -2.24 10.39
N GLY A 49 -9.50 -0.98 10.04
CA GLY A 49 -8.59 0.13 10.34
C GLY A 49 -7.46 0.29 9.33
N ASN A 50 -6.53 1.20 9.64
CA ASN A 50 -5.39 1.57 8.80
C ASN A 50 -4.08 1.64 9.61
N TYR A 51 -4.10 2.31 10.76
CA TYR A 51 -2.96 2.38 11.68
C TYR A 51 -3.50 2.46 13.11
N ALA A 52 -2.72 1.97 14.07
CA ALA A 52 -3.02 2.11 15.49
C ALA A 52 -2.43 3.41 16.03
N GLU A 53 -1.24 3.75 15.54
CA GLU A 53 -0.45 4.91 15.96
C GLU A 53 0.08 5.66 14.73
N TRP A 54 0.47 6.91 14.93
CA TRP A 54 1.17 7.71 13.92
C TRP A 54 2.46 8.23 14.54
N THR A 55 3.53 7.45 14.44
CA THR A 55 4.82 7.77 15.07
C THR A 55 5.83 8.19 14.01
N GLU A 56 6.13 9.48 13.95
CA GLU A 56 7.18 10.05 13.10
C GLU A 56 8.55 9.66 13.67
N ALA A 57 9.24 8.75 12.99
CA ALA A 57 10.53 8.20 13.41
C ALA A 57 11.71 8.60 12.50
N GLY A 58 11.42 9.25 11.36
CA GLY A 58 12.39 9.61 10.32
C GLY A 58 13.29 10.80 10.66
N GLY A 59 13.95 11.35 9.63
CA GLY A 59 14.81 12.53 9.75
C GLY A 59 14.07 13.85 9.86
N ARG A 60 12.82 13.86 9.42
CA ARG A 60 11.90 14.99 9.50
C ARG A 60 10.47 14.49 9.65
N GLU A 61 9.59 15.40 10.05
CA GLU A 61 8.16 15.18 9.99
C GLU A 61 7.65 15.14 8.55
N SER A 62 6.61 14.35 8.32
CA SER A 62 5.88 14.35 7.06
C SER A 62 5.15 15.68 6.84
N THR A 63 5.15 16.17 5.61
CA THR A 63 4.29 17.31 5.23
C THR A 63 2.82 16.88 5.22
N ALA A 64 1.89 17.84 5.23
CA ALA A 64 0.46 17.53 5.15
C ALA A 64 0.10 16.69 3.91
N ALA A 65 0.69 16.99 2.75
CA ALA A 65 0.48 16.24 1.52
C ALA A 65 1.04 14.80 1.61
N GLU A 66 2.27 14.65 2.11
CA GLU A 66 2.87 13.32 2.32
C GLU A 66 2.08 12.49 3.33
N LYS A 67 1.56 13.13 4.38
CA LYS A 67 0.69 12.47 5.37
C LYS A 67 -0.58 11.94 4.73
N GLU A 68 -1.27 12.74 3.92
CA GLU A 68 -2.46 12.29 3.19
C GLU A 68 -2.14 11.13 2.23
N ASP A 69 -1.03 11.23 1.49
CA ASP A 69 -0.59 10.19 0.58
C ASP A 69 -0.18 8.92 1.31
N MET A 70 0.49 8.99 2.46
CA MET A 70 0.89 7.83 3.25
C MET A 70 -0.33 7.12 3.86
N ILE A 71 -1.32 7.87 4.36
CA ILE A 71 -2.60 7.30 4.82
C ILE A 71 -3.25 6.51 3.69
N PHE A 72 -3.31 7.08 2.49
CA PHE A 72 -3.87 6.42 1.31
C PHE A 72 -3.03 5.22 0.86
N ALA A 73 -1.70 5.34 0.83
CA ALA A 73 -0.78 4.28 0.45
C ALA A 73 -0.88 3.07 1.38
N ASN A 74 -0.99 3.29 2.69
CA ASN A 74 -1.13 2.21 3.67
C ASN A 74 -2.48 1.48 3.53
N LEU A 75 -3.57 2.21 3.26
CA LEU A 75 -4.88 1.62 2.92
C LEU A 75 -4.78 0.75 1.66
N LEU A 76 -4.13 1.23 0.61
CA LEU A 76 -3.94 0.45 -0.61
C LEU A 76 -3.10 -0.80 -0.34
N CYS A 77 -1.99 -0.65 0.38
CA CYS A 77 -1.05 -1.72 0.67
C CYS A 77 -1.70 -2.86 1.46
N LYS A 78 -2.59 -2.54 2.41
CA LYS A 78 -3.43 -3.51 3.14
C LYS A 78 -4.24 -4.44 2.23
N HIS A 79 -4.63 -3.97 1.05
CA HIS A 79 -5.43 -4.76 0.10
C HIS A 79 -4.58 -5.52 -0.93
N LEU A 80 -3.26 -5.30 -0.96
CA LEU A 80 -2.32 -6.05 -1.78
C LEU A 80 -1.95 -7.39 -1.14
N LYS A 81 -1.53 -8.35 -1.96
CA LYS A 81 -0.99 -9.63 -1.45
C LYS A 81 0.44 -9.43 -0.94
N SER A 82 0.74 -9.94 0.24
CA SER A 82 2.05 -9.87 0.87
C SER A 82 3.10 -10.73 0.16
N ASN A 83 4.39 -10.37 0.22
CA ASN A 83 4.92 -9.09 0.69
C ASN A 83 4.55 -7.97 -0.30
N ALA A 84 4.12 -6.81 0.22
CA ALA A 84 3.55 -5.75 -0.60
C ALA A 84 4.25 -4.40 -0.39
N ILE A 85 4.40 -3.68 -1.50
CA ILE A 85 4.83 -2.28 -1.55
C ILE A 85 3.84 -1.51 -2.43
N ALA A 86 3.37 -0.37 -1.93
CA ALA A 86 2.58 0.58 -2.68
C ALA A 86 3.31 1.92 -2.78
N LEU A 87 3.41 2.46 -4.00
CA LEU A 87 3.98 3.77 -4.30
C LEU A 87 2.86 4.71 -4.69
N VAL A 88 2.74 5.83 -3.98
CA VAL A 88 1.66 6.79 -4.15
C VAL A 88 2.20 8.19 -4.33
N LYS A 89 1.56 8.97 -5.19
CA LYS A 89 1.80 10.41 -5.33
C LYS A 89 0.48 11.09 -5.67
N ASN A 90 0.13 12.18 -4.99
CA ASN A 90 -1.10 12.95 -5.21
C ASN A 90 -2.37 12.08 -5.18
N LYS A 91 -2.51 11.20 -4.16
CA LYS A 91 -3.59 10.22 -4.00
C LYS A 91 -3.79 9.28 -5.20
N GLN A 92 -2.74 9.06 -5.98
CA GLN A 92 -2.74 8.10 -7.09
C GLN A 92 -1.73 6.99 -6.81
N LEU A 93 -2.15 5.73 -6.98
CA LEU A 93 -1.23 4.59 -7.02
C LEU A 93 -0.41 4.66 -8.31
N VAL A 94 0.88 4.94 -8.19
CA VAL A 94 1.80 5.07 -9.34
C VAL A 94 2.61 3.81 -9.59
N GLY A 95 2.79 2.98 -8.57
CA GLY A 95 3.49 1.69 -8.67
C GLY A 95 3.11 0.76 -7.54
N LYS A 96 3.16 -0.55 -7.79
CA LYS A 96 3.00 -1.55 -6.74
C LYS A 96 3.77 -2.83 -7.03
N GLY A 97 4.22 -3.47 -5.96
CA GLY A 97 4.65 -4.86 -5.97
C GLY A 97 3.84 -5.64 -4.95
N CYS A 98 3.42 -6.85 -5.30
CA CYS A 98 2.63 -7.69 -4.42
C CYS A 98 2.87 -9.17 -4.72
N GLY A 99 2.69 -10.02 -3.71
CA GLY A 99 2.80 -11.48 -3.81
C GLY A 99 4.24 -11.97 -3.91
N GLN A 100 5.23 -11.17 -3.51
CA GLN A 100 6.65 -11.53 -3.61
C GLN A 100 7.14 -12.26 -2.35
N THR A 101 8.10 -13.15 -2.54
CA THR A 101 8.81 -13.86 -1.46
C THR A 101 9.66 -12.90 -0.62
N SER A 102 10.21 -11.85 -1.24
CA SER A 102 10.97 -10.79 -0.56
C SER A 102 10.37 -9.40 -0.78
N ARG A 103 10.51 -8.55 0.24
CA ARG A 103 10.01 -7.16 0.24
C ARG A 103 10.81 -6.26 -0.71
N ILE A 104 12.12 -6.52 -0.84
CA ILE A 104 12.97 -5.83 -1.81
C ILE A 104 12.56 -6.13 -3.26
N ASP A 105 12.10 -7.35 -3.54
CA ASP A 105 11.60 -7.72 -4.88
C ASP A 105 10.23 -7.08 -5.15
N ALA A 106 9.37 -6.97 -4.13
CA ALA A 106 8.14 -6.19 -4.24
C ALA A 106 8.45 -4.72 -4.55
N LEU A 107 9.47 -4.12 -3.91
CA LEU A 107 9.89 -2.76 -4.22
C LEU A 107 10.42 -2.64 -5.66
N ARG A 108 11.32 -3.53 -6.10
CA ARG A 108 11.83 -3.56 -7.48
C ARG A 108 10.69 -3.59 -8.51
N HIS A 109 9.72 -4.49 -8.34
CA HIS A 109 8.56 -4.56 -9.22
C HIS A 109 7.73 -3.27 -9.22
N ALA A 110 7.55 -2.65 -8.05
CA ALA A 110 6.82 -1.40 -7.93
C ALA A 110 7.51 -0.25 -8.69
N LEU A 111 8.83 -0.13 -8.52
CA LEU A 111 9.67 0.88 -9.17
C LEU A 111 9.72 0.67 -10.69
N ASP A 112 9.98 -0.56 -11.14
CA ASP A 112 10.02 -0.89 -12.56
C ASP A 112 8.68 -0.60 -13.23
N LYS A 113 7.57 -0.92 -12.57
CA LYS A 113 6.24 -0.68 -13.13
C LYS A 113 5.89 0.81 -13.19
N ALA A 114 6.28 1.59 -12.18
CA ALA A 114 6.11 3.03 -12.19
C ALA A 114 6.90 3.67 -13.34
N LYS A 115 8.17 3.28 -13.51
CA LYS A 115 9.04 3.74 -14.60
C LYS A 115 8.48 3.38 -15.97
N GLN A 116 8.06 2.13 -16.18
CA GLN A 116 7.43 1.69 -17.44
C GLN A 116 6.16 2.49 -17.79
N SER A 117 5.46 2.97 -16.78
CA SER A 117 4.23 3.76 -16.94
C SER A 117 4.51 5.27 -17.07
N GLY A 118 5.79 5.68 -17.05
CA GLY A 118 6.20 7.07 -17.19
C GLY A 118 5.94 7.94 -15.95
N PHE A 119 5.77 7.34 -14.77
CA PHE A 119 5.56 8.11 -13.55
C PHE A 119 6.88 8.64 -12.98
N ASP A 120 6.87 9.91 -12.60
CA ASP A 120 7.92 10.52 -11.80
C ASP A 120 7.69 10.25 -10.30
N LEU A 121 8.66 9.55 -9.69
CA LEU A 121 8.64 9.15 -8.30
C LEU A 121 9.21 10.19 -7.34
N HIS A 122 9.77 11.31 -7.83
CA HIS A 122 10.29 12.35 -6.96
C HIS A 122 9.16 12.93 -6.09
N GLY A 123 9.29 12.84 -4.76
CA GLY A 123 8.26 13.27 -3.82
C GLY A 123 7.08 12.30 -3.69
N ALA A 124 7.17 11.10 -4.25
CA ALA A 124 6.22 10.03 -3.97
C ALA A 124 6.46 9.44 -2.56
N VAL A 125 5.44 8.80 -2.03
CA VAL A 125 5.48 8.08 -0.76
C VAL A 125 5.46 6.57 -0.99
N MET A 126 6.06 5.83 -0.06
CA MET A 126 6.09 4.36 -0.08
C MET A 126 5.42 3.78 1.16
N ALA A 127 4.50 2.83 0.98
CA ALA A 127 3.92 2.04 2.06
C ALA A 127 4.33 0.57 1.95
N SER A 128 4.58 -0.05 3.12
CA SER A 128 4.84 -1.49 3.26
C SER A 128 3.83 -2.11 4.21
N ASP A 129 3.29 -3.28 3.85
CA ASP A 129 2.30 -4.01 4.66
C ASP A 129 2.89 -4.60 5.96
N ALA A 130 4.20 -4.80 5.97
CA ALA A 130 4.99 -5.31 7.08
C ALA A 130 6.26 -4.46 7.30
N PHE A 131 6.95 -4.67 8.42
CA PHE A 131 8.16 -3.90 8.76
C PHE A 131 9.28 -4.14 7.73
N PHE A 132 10.29 -3.27 7.64
CA PHE A 132 11.51 -3.54 6.87
C PHE A 132 12.52 -4.32 7.74
N PRO A 133 13.04 -5.47 7.27
CA PRO A 133 13.99 -6.25 8.06
C PRO A 133 15.40 -5.63 8.08
N PHE A 134 15.70 -4.80 7.08
CA PHE A 134 16.94 -4.05 6.88
C PHE A 134 16.62 -2.68 6.25
N ASP A 135 17.60 -1.81 6.09
CA ASP A 135 17.48 -0.49 5.45
C ASP A 135 17.44 -0.56 3.91
N ASP A 136 17.61 -1.73 3.31
CA ASP A 136 17.72 -1.96 1.87
C ASP A 136 16.53 -1.39 1.06
N CYS A 137 15.31 -1.57 1.56
CA CYS A 137 14.10 -1.03 0.94
C CYS A 137 14.03 0.49 1.06
N ALA A 138 14.45 1.06 2.20
CA ALA A 138 14.49 2.51 2.38
C ALA A 138 15.53 3.14 1.45
N ARG A 139 16.72 2.54 1.36
CA ARG A 139 17.77 3.00 0.45
C ARG A 139 17.34 2.94 -1.02
N MET A 140 16.82 1.80 -1.46
CA MET A 140 16.35 1.65 -2.84
C MET A 140 15.20 2.60 -3.16
N GLY A 141 14.28 2.82 -2.22
CA GLY A 141 13.19 3.77 -2.40
C GLY A 141 13.70 5.21 -2.52
N HIS A 142 14.63 5.61 -1.65
CA HIS A 142 15.26 6.92 -1.69
C HIS A 142 16.02 7.19 -2.98
N GLU A 143 16.83 6.22 -3.45
CA GLU A 143 17.55 6.30 -4.73
C GLU A 143 16.60 6.47 -5.93
N ALA A 144 15.35 6.02 -5.79
CA ALA A 144 14.30 6.21 -6.80
C ALA A 144 13.49 7.52 -6.64
N GLY A 145 13.80 8.36 -5.64
CA GLY A 145 13.16 9.66 -5.42
C GLY A 145 12.03 9.68 -4.39
N ILE A 146 11.79 8.58 -3.66
CA ILE A 146 10.79 8.54 -2.58
C ILE A 146 11.29 9.34 -1.38
N THR A 147 10.46 10.24 -0.86
CA THR A 147 10.83 11.19 0.22
C THR A 147 10.13 10.89 1.55
N ALA A 148 9.11 10.04 1.54
CA ALA A 148 8.37 9.64 2.74
C ALA A 148 7.96 8.16 2.69
N MET A 149 8.01 7.50 3.84
CA MET A 149 7.76 6.06 3.96
C MET A 149 6.87 5.75 5.17
N ILE A 150 5.98 4.77 5.04
CA ILE A 150 5.10 4.30 6.11
C ILE A 150 5.17 2.77 6.24
N GLN A 151 5.33 2.29 7.47
CA GLN A 151 5.41 0.86 7.79
C GLN A 151 4.91 0.59 9.23
N PRO A 152 4.65 -0.66 9.62
CA PRO A 152 4.26 -0.96 11.00
C PRO A 152 5.36 -0.80 12.05
N GLY A 153 6.62 -1.04 11.70
CA GLY A 153 7.69 -1.25 12.68
C GLY A 153 7.56 -2.60 13.42
N GLY A 154 8.43 -2.81 14.41
CA GLY A 154 8.55 -4.04 15.18
C GLY A 154 9.70 -4.96 14.77
N SER A 155 10.61 -4.50 13.91
CA SER A 155 11.85 -5.23 13.61
C SER A 155 12.87 -5.02 14.74
N VAL A 156 13.62 -6.07 15.09
CA VAL A 156 14.81 -5.93 15.95
C VAL A 156 15.82 -4.94 15.34
N ARG A 157 15.77 -4.76 14.02
CA ARG A 157 16.63 -3.89 13.23
C ARG A 157 15.93 -2.62 12.72
N ASP A 158 14.81 -2.21 13.30
CA ASP A 158 14.14 -0.95 12.91
C ASP A 158 15.10 0.26 12.98
N LYS A 159 16.09 0.21 13.88
CA LYS A 159 17.14 1.22 14.03
C LYS A 159 17.90 1.46 12.73
N ASP A 160 18.15 0.43 11.93
CA ASP A 160 18.92 0.54 10.68
C ASP A 160 18.15 1.42 9.68
N THR A 161 16.86 1.12 9.47
CA THR A 161 15.97 1.91 8.61
C THR A 161 15.76 3.33 9.14
N ILE A 162 15.52 3.48 10.46
CA ILE A 162 15.34 4.79 11.11
C ILE A 162 16.58 5.65 10.91
N GLN A 163 17.77 5.08 11.16
CA GLN A 163 19.03 5.79 11.02
C GLN A 163 19.25 6.23 9.57
N TYR A 164 19.02 5.34 8.60
CA TYR A 164 19.10 5.69 7.19
C TYR A 164 18.16 6.86 6.83
N CYS A 165 16.90 6.80 7.27
CA CYS A 165 15.94 7.88 7.02
C CYS A 165 16.36 9.20 7.70
N LYS A 166 16.99 9.14 8.88
CA LYS A 166 17.52 10.31 9.57
C LYS A 166 18.66 10.98 8.82
N GLU A 167 19.64 10.19 8.39
CA GLU A 167 20.81 10.67 7.65
C GLU A 167 20.44 11.30 6.30
N ASN A 168 19.34 10.85 5.69
CA ASN A 168 18.90 11.28 4.36
C ASN A 168 17.69 12.23 4.38
N ASN A 169 17.29 12.73 5.56
CA ASN A 169 16.14 13.65 5.71
C ASN A 169 14.82 13.11 5.10
N ILE A 170 14.58 11.81 5.25
CA ILE A 170 13.39 11.10 4.77
C ILE A 170 12.37 11.02 5.90
N ALA A 171 11.10 11.31 5.61
CA ALA A 171 10.03 11.08 6.57
C ALA A 171 9.75 9.57 6.70
N LEU A 172 9.65 9.07 7.92
CA LEU A 172 9.36 7.65 8.19
C LEU A 172 8.30 7.58 9.29
N VAL A 173 7.18 6.95 8.99
CA VAL A 173 6.06 6.77 9.93
C VAL A 173 5.93 5.30 10.32
N MET A 174 5.85 5.05 11.63
CA MET A 174 5.54 3.75 12.20
C MET A 174 4.06 3.69 12.61
N THR A 175 3.32 2.66 12.15
CA THR A 175 1.86 2.54 12.34
C THR A 175 1.43 1.63 13.49
N GLY A 176 2.34 0.75 13.95
CA GLY A 176 2.04 -0.30 14.91
C GLY A 176 1.06 -1.38 14.42
N THR A 177 0.65 -1.35 13.14
CA THR A 177 -0.36 -2.27 12.59
C THR A 177 0.12 -2.93 11.31
N ARG A 178 0.28 -4.26 11.36
CA ARG A 178 0.67 -5.07 10.20
C ARG A 178 -0.57 -5.54 9.43
N HIS A 179 -0.58 -5.36 8.11
CA HIS A 179 -1.69 -5.74 7.22
C HIS A 179 -1.31 -6.91 6.28
N PHE A 180 -0.93 -8.05 6.86
CA PHE A 180 -0.50 -9.20 6.08
C PHE A 180 -1.68 -9.90 5.37
N LYS A 181 -1.55 -10.17 4.08
CA LYS A 181 -2.60 -10.80 3.25
C LYS A 181 -2.02 -11.79 2.24
N HIS A 182 -2.38 -13.07 2.38
CA HIS A 182 -2.09 -14.11 1.38
C HIS A 182 -3.08 -14.04 0.21
#